data_AF-A0AAU3YSX0-F1
#
_entry.id   AF-A0AAU3YSX0-F1
#
_cell.length_a   1.000
_cell.length_b   1.000
_cell.length_c   1.000
_cell.angle_alpha   90.00
_cell.angle_beta   90.00
_cell.angle_gamma   90.00
#
_symmetry.space_group_name_H-M   'P 1'
#
loop_
_entity.id
_entity.type
_entity.pdbx_description
1 polymer ?
#
loop_
_entity_poly.entity_id
_entity_poly.type
_entity_poly.pdbx_seq_one_letter_code
_entity_poly.pdbx_strand_id
1 'polypeptide(L)'
;MTEPLTTPGEGFHPHLHDAPNSPSAPLRSRLHHVRADALDGDTAQSGGMRRFAAVSGNTVGSEKLWMGQTHVAPSTASSDHHHGESETAIYVVSGHPEFVFLDGSGAGEEEVRLRTSPGDYIFVPPYVPHREENPDPADEAVVVIARSTQEAIVVNLPKLYALSDTDTDTDQDA
;
A
#
# COMPACT_ATOMS: atom_id res chain seq x y z
N MET A 1 -3.89 -40.05 12.26
CA MET A 1 -2.78 -39.20 12.72
C MET A 1 -3.05 -37.84 12.10
N THR A 2 -3.45 -36.88 12.92
CA THR A 2 -3.75 -35.52 12.51
C THR A 2 -2.43 -34.77 12.42
N GLU A 3 -2.08 -34.24 11.25
CA GLU A 3 -0.93 -33.36 11.12
C GLU A 3 -1.19 -32.06 11.89
N PRO A 4 -0.20 -31.47 12.57
CA PRO A 4 -0.39 -30.20 13.25
C PRO A 4 -0.52 -29.09 12.21
N LEU A 5 -1.53 -28.25 12.40
CA LEU A 5 -1.70 -26.99 11.67
C LEU A 5 -0.46 -26.12 11.94
N THR A 6 0.28 -25.73 10.90
CA THR A 6 1.37 -24.75 11.02
C THR A 6 0.80 -23.42 11.47
N THR A 7 1.36 -22.84 12.54
CA THR A 7 1.05 -21.49 13.00
C THR A 7 1.41 -20.47 11.92
N PRO A 8 0.56 -19.47 11.61
CA PRO A 8 0.94 -18.37 10.73
C PRO A 8 2.23 -17.71 11.24
N GLY A 9 3.29 -17.73 10.42
CA GLY A 9 4.63 -17.20 10.77
C GLY A 9 5.73 -18.24 10.95
N GLU A 10 5.41 -19.54 11.08
CA GLU A 10 6.39 -20.63 11.08
C GLU A 10 6.47 -21.31 9.70
N GLY A 11 6.65 -20.51 8.65
CA GLY A 11 6.98 -21.06 7.34
C GLY A 11 8.32 -21.78 7.36
N PHE A 12 8.45 -22.87 6.61
CA PHE A 12 9.75 -23.49 6.33
C PHE A 12 10.64 -22.47 5.60
N HIS A 13 11.54 -21.82 6.32
CA HIS A 13 12.56 -20.95 5.77
C HIS A 13 13.85 -21.77 5.62
N PRO A 14 14.25 -22.23 4.41
CA PRO A 14 15.59 -22.77 4.25
C PRO A 14 16.58 -21.70 4.72
N HIS A 15 17.40 -22.03 5.71
CA HIS A 15 18.35 -21.12 6.34
C HIS A 15 19.32 -20.56 5.29
N LEU A 16 18.99 -19.42 4.70
CA LEU A 16 19.96 -18.55 4.06
C LEU A 16 20.70 -17.86 5.21
N HIS A 17 21.82 -18.46 5.61
CA HIS A 17 22.69 -17.85 6.60
C HIS A 17 23.22 -16.51 6.07
N ASP A 18 22.87 -15.42 6.72
CA ASP A 18 23.63 -14.17 6.60
C ASP A 18 25.00 -14.40 7.21
N ALA A 19 26.00 -14.66 6.37
CA ALA A 19 27.38 -14.73 6.81
C ALA A 19 27.88 -13.30 7.11
N PRO A 20 28.18 -12.96 8.38
CA PRO A 20 28.76 -11.67 8.69
C PRO A 20 30.15 -11.64 8.05
N ASN A 21 30.37 -10.70 7.11
CA ASN A 21 31.62 -10.45 6.36
C ASN A 21 31.75 -11.04 4.94
N SER A 22 30.68 -11.44 4.27
CA SER A 22 30.76 -11.59 2.81
C SER A 22 30.63 -10.20 2.14
N PRO A 23 31.45 -9.85 1.12
CA PRO A 23 31.19 -8.65 0.33
C PRO A 23 29.77 -8.75 -0.19
N SER A 24 28.95 -7.70 0.00
CA SER A 24 27.55 -7.70 -0.43
C SER A 24 27.51 -8.02 -1.91
N ALA A 25 27.13 -9.26 -2.26
CA ALA A 25 26.95 -9.62 -3.65
C ALA A 25 25.90 -8.65 -4.25
N PRO A 26 26.03 -8.26 -5.53
CA PRO A 26 25.12 -7.28 -6.13
C PRO A 26 23.67 -7.66 -5.87
N LEU A 27 22.83 -6.71 -5.46
CA LEU A 27 21.42 -6.97 -5.10
C LEU A 27 20.66 -7.72 -6.21
N ARG A 28 21.06 -7.55 -7.47
CA ARG A 28 20.46 -8.18 -8.66
C ARG A 28 20.77 -9.68 -8.82
N SER A 29 21.72 -10.22 -8.06
CA SER A 29 22.24 -11.58 -8.26
C SER A 29 21.60 -12.65 -7.37
N ARG A 30 20.66 -12.27 -6.49
CA ARG A 30 20.03 -13.18 -5.51
C ARG A 30 18.58 -12.81 -5.24
N LEU A 31 17.83 -13.76 -4.67
CA LEU A 31 16.54 -13.48 -4.02
C LEU A 31 16.78 -12.79 -2.68
N HIS A 32 15.85 -11.93 -2.28
CA HIS A 32 15.86 -11.24 -0.99
C HIS A 32 14.68 -11.70 -0.15
N HIS A 33 14.96 -12.16 1.06
CA HIS A 33 13.95 -12.46 2.06
C HIS A 33 13.91 -11.30 3.05
N VAL A 34 12.76 -10.62 3.11
CA VAL A 34 12.49 -9.57 4.11
C VAL A 34 11.53 -10.15 5.13
N ARG A 35 11.97 -10.23 6.39
CA ARG A 35 11.14 -10.76 7.48
C ARG A 35 10.12 -9.72 7.91
N ALA A 36 8.98 -10.19 8.41
CA ALA A 36 7.90 -9.32 8.90
C ALA A 36 8.32 -8.43 10.08
N ASP A 37 9.36 -8.81 10.83
CA ASP A 37 9.92 -8.03 11.95
C ASP A 37 11.05 -7.07 11.55
N ALA A 38 11.38 -7.01 10.26
CA ALA A 38 12.51 -6.25 9.72
C ALA A 38 12.06 -5.19 8.69
N LEU A 39 10.81 -4.72 8.80
CA LEU A 39 10.29 -3.68 7.91
C LEU A 39 10.94 -2.32 8.19
N ASP A 40 11.20 -1.57 7.13
CA ASP A 40 11.79 -0.24 7.22
C ASP A 40 10.71 0.80 7.56
N GLY A 41 10.86 1.45 8.72
CA GLY A 41 9.95 2.48 9.20
C GLY A 41 10.32 3.90 8.76
N ASP A 42 11.46 4.10 8.08
CA ASP A 42 11.88 5.41 7.56
C ASP A 42 11.11 5.78 6.29
N THR A 43 9.80 5.90 6.44
CA THR A 43 8.88 6.29 5.38
C THR A 43 8.01 7.46 5.84
N ALA A 44 7.35 8.14 4.90
CA ALA A 44 6.46 9.24 5.21
C ALA A 44 5.27 8.77 6.08
N GLN A 45 5.09 9.41 7.24
CA GLN A 45 4.05 9.10 8.20
C GLN A 45 3.02 10.22 8.26
N SER A 46 1.76 9.88 8.54
CA SER A 46 0.69 10.85 8.77
C SER A 46 -0.07 10.49 10.04
N GLY A 47 -0.83 11.44 10.60
CA GLY A 47 -1.58 11.20 11.84
C GLY A 47 -2.46 9.96 11.73
N GLY A 48 -2.26 8.99 12.62
CA GLY A 48 -3.01 7.73 12.65
C GLY A 48 -2.64 6.71 11.57
N MET A 49 -1.71 7.00 10.65
CA MET A 49 -1.31 6.05 9.60
C MET A 49 0.21 5.84 9.61
N ARG A 50 0.61 4.61 9.96
CA ARG A 50 2.01 4.19 9.99
C ARG A 50 2.34 3.32 8.77
N ARG A 51 3.40 3.65 8.05
CA ARG A 51 3.82 3.01 6.82
C ARG A 51 5.19 2.35 7.01
N PHE A 52 5.34 1.15 6.47
CA PHE A 52 6.55 0.37 6.59
C PHE A 52 6.91 -0.25 5.24
N ALA A 53 8.13 -0.07 4.75
CA ALA A 53 8.58 -0.66 3.50
C ALA A 53 9.14 -2.08 3.73
N ALA A 54 8.73 -3.03 2.89
CA ALA A 54 9.34 -4.36 2.80
C ALA A 54 10.25 -4.45 1.57
N VAL A 55 9.70 -4.15 0.39
CA VAL A 55 10.40 -4.19 -0.90
C VAL A 55 10.48 -2.77 -1.44
N SER A 56 11.68 -2.22 -1.56
CA SER A 56 11.93 -0.90 -2.16
C SER A 56 13.34 -0.82 -2.73
N GLY A 57 13.66 0.30 -3.37
CA GLY A 57 15.02 0.65 -3.78
C GLY A 57 15.99 0.64 -2.59
N ASN A 58 15.55 1.16 -1.43
CA ASN A 58 16.37 1.24 -0.22
C ASN A 58 16.55 -0.12 0.48
N THR A 59 15.53 -0.98 0.48
CA THR A 59 15.63 -2.27 1.19
C THR A 59 16.32 -3.35 0.36
N VAL A 60 15.88 -3.55 -0.88
CA VAL A 60 16.32 -4.69 -1.72
C VAL A 60 16.79 -4.27 -3.11
N GLY A 61 16.89 -2.97 -3.38
CA GLY A 61 17.31 -2.44 -4.69
C GLY A 61 16.23 -2.57 -5.77
N SER A 62 14.95 -2.60 -5.38
CA SER A 62 13.84 -2.62 -6.34
C SER A 62 13.77 -1.32 -7.14
N GLU A 63 13.53 -1.44 -8.45
CA GLU A 63 13.41 -0.28 -9.33
C GLU A 63 11.96 0.00 -9.72
N LYS A 64 11.14 -1.04 -9.87
CA LYS A 64 9.80 -0.95 -10.47
C LYS A 64 8.65 -1.13 -9.49
N LEU A 65 8.94 -1.69 -8.33
CA LEU A 65 7.92 -2.01 -7.33
C LEU A 65 8.38 -1.47 -5.99
N TRP A 66 7.49 -0.76 -5.33
CA TRP A 66 7.57 -0.57 -3.89
C TRP A 66 6.45 -1.40 -3.27
N MET A 67 6.71 -2.10 -2.17
CA MET A 67 5.69 -2.84 -1.43
C MET A 67 5.95 -2.76 0.07
N GLY A 68 4.89 -2.55 0.83
CA GLY A 68 4.96 -2.34 2.27
C GLY A 68 3.62 -2.53 2.96
N GLN A 69 3.58 -2.20 4.25
CA GLN A 69 2.36 -2.23 5.04
C GLN A 69 1.95 -0.82 5.46
N THR A 70 0.66 -0.57 5.47
CA THR A 70 0.07 0.59 6.15
C THR A 70 -0.81 0.08 7.28
N HIS A 71 -0.55 0.62 8.46
CA HIS A 71 -1.31 0.42 9.67
C HIS A 71 -2.16 1.68 9.91
N VAL A 72 -3.48 1.53 9.85
CA VAL A 72 -4.45 2.62 9.98
C VAL A 72 -5.13 2.49 11.34
N ALA A 73 -4.81 3.43 12.23
CA ALA A 73 -5.35 3.49 13.58
C ALA A 73 -6.89 3.58 13.58
N PRO A 74 -7.55 3.25 14.70
CA PRO A 74 -8.99 3.40 14.83
C PRO A 74 -9.46 4.83 14.53
N SER A 75 -10.66 4.97 13.98
CA SER A 75 -11.31 6.25 13.67
C SER A 75 -10.42 7.23 12.89
N THR A 76 -9.65 6.71 11.95
CA THR A 76 -8.68 7.50 11.17
C THR A 76 -9.13 7.61 9.73
N ALA A 77 -8.99 8.80 9.15
CA ALA A 77 -9.19 9.06 7.73
C ALA A 77 -7.98 9.81 7.18
N SER A 78 -7.56 9.48 5.95
CA SER A 78 -6.60 10.30 5.22
C SER A 78 -7.26 11.62 4.78
N SER A 79 -6.45 12.57 4.34
CA SER A 79 -6.93 13.66 3.48
C SER A 79 -7.36 13.11 2.12
N ASP A 80 -8.18 13.87 1.40
CA ASP A 80 -8.46 13.61 -0.01
C ASP A 80 -7.17 13.79 -0.83
N HIS A 81 -6.83 12.84 -1.68
CA HIS A 81 -5.58 12.87 -2.44
C HIS A 81 -5.63 12.00 -3.70
N HIS A 82 -4.61 12.11 -4.55
CA HIS A 82 -4.28 11.13 -5.57
C HIS A 82 -2.78 10.84 -5.58
N HIS A 83 -2.37 9.76 -6.26
CA HIS A 83 -0.97 9.30 -6.31
C HIS A 83 -0.24 9.66 -7.61
N GLY A 84 -0.67 10.73 -8.29
CA GLY A 84 -0.15 11.10 -9.61
C GLY A 84 -0.19 9.92 -10.58
N GLU A 85 0.93 9.65 -11.25
CA GLU A 85 1.10 8.56 -12.21
C GLU A 85 1.20 7.15 -11.58
N SER A 86 1.26 7.05 -10.24
CA SER A 86 1.44 5.75 -9.59
C SER A 86 0.17 4.90 -9.69
N GLU A 87 0.35 3.66 -10.15
CA GLU A 87 -0.61 2.59 -9.90
C GLU A 87 -0.41 2.07 -8.49
N THR A 88 -1.50 1.81 -7.78
CA THR A 88 -1.45 1.29 -6.41
C THR A 88 -2.40 0.09 -6.28
N ALA A 89 -1.87 -1.04 -5.82
CA ALA A 89 -2.63 -2.23 -5.47
C ALA A 89 -2.57 -2.44 -3.95
N ILE A 90 -3.71 -2.76 -3.35
CA ILE A 90 -3.85 -2.89 -1.90
C ILE A 90 -4.48 -4.24 -1.60
N TYR A 91 -3.96 -4.93 -0.59
CA TYR A 91 -4.52 -6.16 -0.03
C TYR A 91 -4.82 -5.98 1.45
N VAL A 92 -6.03 -6.33 1.87
CA VAL A 92 -6.48 -6.18 3.26
C VAL A 92 -6.01 -7.37 4.09
N VAL A 93 -5.13 -7.13 5.06
CA VAL A 93 -4.61 -8.16 5.97
C VAL A 93 -5.53 -8.35 7.17
N SER A 94 -5.96 -7.25 7.79
CA SER A 94 -6.85 -7.26 8.96
C SER A 94 -7.66 -5.97 9.08
N GLY A 95 -8.74 -6.00 9.86
CA GLY A 95 -9.68 -4.88 10.01
C GLY A 95 -10.61 -4.73 8.80
N HIS A 96 -11.35 -3.63 8.76
CA HIS A 96 -12.35 -3.33 7.73
C HIS A 96 -12.19 -1.90 7.21
N PRO A 97 -11.06 -1.58 6.55
CA PRO A 97 -10.88 -0.25 5.99
C PRO A 97 -11.87 0.01 4.85
N GLU A 98 -12.14 1.28 4.61
CA GLU A 98 -12.99 1.74 3.53
C GLU A 98 -12.20 2.67 2.59
N PHE A 99 -12.47 2.54 1.30
CA PHE A 99 -11.87 3.38 0.26
C PHE A 99 -12.97 4.18 -0.41
N VAL A 100 -12.82 5.51 -0.40
CA VAL A 100 -13.89 6.42 -0.82
C VAL A 100 -13.41 7.28 -1.97
N PHE A 101 -14.22 7.34 -3.04
CA PHE A 101 -13.98 8.17 -4.22
C PHE A 101 -15.30 8.72 -4.77
N LEU A 102 -15.25 9.70 -5.67
CA LEU A 102 -16.42 10.14 -6.42
C LEU A 102 -16.47 9.43 -7.78
N ASP A 103 -17.56 8.73 -8.05
CA ASP A 103 -17.83 8.10 -9.35
C ASP A 103 -18.65 9.06 -10.22
N GLY A 104 -18.11 9.43 -11.37
CA GLY A 104 -18.75 10.30 -12.36
C GLY A 104 -19.26 9.54 -13.60
N SER A 105 -19.24 8.20 -13.60
CA SER A 105 -19.67 7.40 -14.74
C SER A 105 -21.20 7.38 -14.94
N GLY A 106 -21.96 7.82 -13.93
CA GLY A 106 -23.42 7.88 -13.93
C GLY A 106 -24.03 9.19 -14.43
N ALA A 107 -25.29 9.43 -14.07
CA ALA A 107 -26.02 10.66 -14.41
C ALA A 107 -25.59 11.90 -13.58
N GLY A 108 -24.62 11.72 -12.68
CA GLY A 108 -24.05 12.73 -11.81
C GLY A 108 -22.92 12.11 -10.97
N GLU A 109 -22.24 12.94 -10.19
CA GLU A 109 -21.19 12.49 -9.27
C GLU A 109 -21.82 11.86 -8.02
N GLU A 110 -21.37 10.66 -7.66
CA GLU A 110 -21.80 9.93 -6.47
C GLU A 110 -20.60 9.55 -5.60
N GLU A 111 -20.68 9.76 -4.29
CA GLU A 111 -19.66 9.24 -3.37
C GLU A 111 -19.82 7.73 -3.22
N VAL A 112 -18.84 6.99 -3.74
CA VAL A 112 -18.77 5.54 -3.65
C VAL A 112 -17.80 5.15 -2.55
N ARG A 113 -18.23 4.20 -1.73
CA ARG A 113 -17.51 3.70 -0.57
C ARG A 113 -17.35 2.21 -0.67
N LEU A 114 -16.12 1.80 -0.95
CA LEU A 114 -15.74 0.39 -1.03
C LEU A 114 -15.44 -0.09 0.39
N ARG A 115 -16.39 -0.85 0.97
CA ARG A 115 -16.25 -1.50 2.27
C ARG A 115 -15.53 -2.82 2.10
N THR A 116 -14.37 -2.98 2.72
CA THR A 116 -13.53 -4.17 2.52
C THR A 116 -13.43 -5.03 3.77
N SER A 117 -13.04 -6.29 3.58
CA SER A 117 -12.76 -7.29 4.61
C SER A 117 -11.39 -7.93 4.38
N PRO A 118 -10.80 -8.60 5.38
CA PRO A 118 -9.55 -9.32 5.20
C PRO A 118 -9.63 -10.32 4.04
N GLY A 119 -8.65 -10.26 3.13
CA GLY A 119 -8.63 -11.04 1.90
C GLY A 119 -9.05 -10.26 0.64
N ASP A 120 -9.65 -9.08 0.79
CA ASP A 120 -10.06 -8.24 -0.35
C ASP A 120 -8.87 -7.49 -0.96
N TYR A 121 -9.04 -7.13 -2.24
CA TYR A 121 -8.09 -6.36 -3.02
C TYR A 121 -8.71 -5.07 -3.51
N ILE A 122 -7.93 -3.99 -3.52
CA ILE A 122 -8.29 -2.70 -4.11
C ILE A 122 -7.23 -2.30 -5.12
N PHE A 123 -7.66 -1.74 -6.23
CA PHE A 123 -6.79 -1.09 -7.20
C PHE A 123 -7.15 0.39 -7.26
N VAL A 124 -6.15 1.24 -7.07
CA VAL A 124 -6.25 2.69 -7.24
C VAL A 124 -5.50 3.05 -8.52
N PRO A 125 -6.22 3.44 -9.59
CA PRO A 125 -5.59 3.89 -10.82
C PRO A 125 -4.86 5.23 -10.62
N PRO A 126 -3.93 5.58 -11.53
CA PRO A 126 -3.31 6.89 -11.56
C PRO A 126 -4.35 8.01 -11.53
N TYR A 127 -4.02 9.08 -10.81
CA TYR A 127 -4.79 10.33 -10.69
C TYR A 127 -6.19 10.25 -10.07
N VAL A 128 -6.72 9.06 -9.74
CA VAL A 128 -8.05 8.94 -9.14
C VAL A 128 -8.07 9.56 -7.73
N PRO A 129 -8.86 10.62 -7.50
CA PRO A 129 -9.03 11.20 -6.17
C PRO A 129 -9.73 10.21 -5.24
N HIS A 130 -9.12 9.96 -4.09
CA HIS A 130 -9.69 9.07 -3.09
C HIS A 130 -9.23 9.45 -1.68
N ARG A 131 -9.84 8.79 -0.70
CA ARG A 131 -9.40 8.78 0.70
C ARG A 131 -9.54 7.38 1.29
N GLU A 132 -8.66 7.09 2.23
CA GLU A 132 -8.62 5.83 2.97
C GLU A 132 -9.14 6.07 4.39
N GLU A 133 -10.07 5.24 4.85
CA GLU A 133 -10.68 5.36 6.16
C GLU A 133 -10.58 4.04 6.93
N ASN A 134 -10.32 4.12 8.23
CA ASN A 134 -10.65 3.06 9.19
C ASN A 134 -11.75 3.59 10.12
N PRO A 135 -13.02 3.29 9.84
CA PRO A 135 -14.14 3.77 10.64
C PRO A 135 -14.28 3.04 11.99
N ASP A 136 -13.58 1.91 12.18
CA ASP A 136 -13.65 1.15 13.43
C ASP A 136 -13.14 2.02 14.60
N PRO A 137 -13.89 2.12 15.72
CA PRO A 137 -13.49 2.95 16.85
C PRO A 137 -12.47 2.30 17.80
N ALA A 138 -12.21 0.99 17.66
CA ALA A 138 -11.39 0.23 18.58
C ALA A 138 -10.20 -0.45 17.91
N ASP A 139 -10.40 -1.01 16.72
CA ASP A 139 -9.44 -1.91 16.08
C ASP A 139 -8.67 -1.24 14.93
N GLU A 140 -7.37 -1.55 14.85
CA GLU A 140 -6.50 -1.13 13.74
C GLU A 140 -6.82 -1.93 12.46
N ALA A 141 -6.78 -1.26 11.32
CA ALA A 141 -6.76 -1.91 10.01
C ALA A 141 -5.33 -2.01 9.48
N VAL A 142 -4.97 -3.15 8.88
CA VAL A 142 -3.65 -3.36 8.28
C VAL A 142 -3.83 -3.77 6.83
N VAL A 143 -3.14 -3.06 5.95
CA VAL A 143 -3.13 -3.34 4.52
C VAL A 143 -1.71 -3.51 4.00
N VAL A 144 -1.51 -4.35 3.00
CA VAL A 144 -0.30 -4.39 2.18
C VAL A 144 -0.54 -3.52 0.96
N ILE A 145 0.37 -2.61 0.68
CA ILE A 145 0.31 -1.70 -0.47
C ILE A 145 1.48 -2.02 -1.39
N ALA A 146 1.21 -2.19 -2.68
CA ALA A 146 2.20 -2.24 -3.74
C ALA A 146 1.97 -1.07 -4.69
N ARG A 147 3.04 -0.38 -5.09
CA ARG A 147 2.97 0.73 -6.04
C ARG A 147 4.06 0.66 -7.10
N SER A 148 3.80 1.26 -8.25
CA SER A 148 4.73 1.29 -9.40
C SER A 148 5.89 2.28 -9.24
N THR A 149 5.80 3.24 -8.31
CA THR A 149 6.84 4.24 -8.03
C THR A 149 7.64 3.92 -6.77
N GLN A 150 8.94 4.23 -6.77
CA GLN A 150 9.75 4.10 -5.54
C GLN A 150 9.38 5.18 -4.52
N GLU A 151 9.23 6.42 -4.98
CA GLU A 151 8.81 7.54 -4.14
C GLU A 151 7.30 7.55 -3.92
N ALA A 152 6.89 7.99 -2.73
CA ALA A 152 5.49 8.15 -2.39
C ALA A 152 4.95 9.43 -3.03
N ILE A 153 4.23 9.30 -4.15
CA ILE A 153 3.51 10.43 -4.74
C ILE A 153 2.21 10.60 -3.96
N VAL A 154 2.04 11.77 -3.33
CA VAL A 154 0.80 12.15 -2.66
C VAL A 154 0.53 13.61 -3.01
N VAL A 155 -0.53 13.82 -3.79
CA VAL A 155 -1.02 15.17 -4.11
C VAL A 155 -2.29 15.38 -3.31
N ASN A 156 -2.21 16.23 -2.28
CA ASN A 156 -3.35 16.54 -1.42
C ASN A 156 -4.34 17.44 -2.14
N LEU A 157 -5.62 17.14 -1.99
CA LEU A 157 -6.74 17.84 -2.62
C LEU A 157 -7.62 18.52 -1.58
N PRO A 158 -8.27 19.65 -1.91
CA PRO A 158 -9.22 20.30 -1.01
C PRO A 158 -10.55 19.55 -0.87
N LYS A 159 -10.89 18.70 -1.85
CA LYS A 159 -12.06 17.83 -1.88
C LYS A 159 -11.90 16.74 -2.96
N LEU A 160 -12.63 15.64 -2.84
CA LEU A 160 -12.83 14.68 -3.93
C LEU A 160 -13.53 15.34 -5.13
N TYR A 161 -13.23 14.83 -6.32
CA TYR A 161 -13.92 15.07 -7.58
C TYR A 161 -13.91 13.78 -8.41
N ALA A 162 -14.87 13.62 -9.32
CA ALA A 162 -14.84 12.49 -10.25
C ALA A 162 -13.82 12.77 -11.36
N LEU A 163 -12.89 11.83 -11.58
CA LEU A 163 -11.94 11.93 -12.68
C LEU A 163 -12.67 11.58 -13.99
N SER A 164 -12.57 12.46 -15.00
CA SER A 164 -13.14 12.22 -16.32
C SER A 164 -12.11 11.60 -17.26
N ASP A 165 -12.53 10.73 -18.19
CA ASP A 165 -11.63 10.11 -19.18
C ASP A 165 -10.87 11.14 -20.03
N THR A 166 -11.38 12.37 -20.14
CA THR A 166 -10.77 13.48 -20.91
C THR A 166 -9.62 14.19 -20.20
N ASP A 167 -9.41 13.98 -18.89
CA ASP A 167 -8.39 14.71 -18.12
C ASP A 167 -7.02 14.01 -18.09
N THR A 168 -6.88 12.88 -18.79
CA THR A 168 -5.64 12.06 -18.77
C THR A 168 -4.52 12.58 -19.70
N ASP A 169 -4.77 13.63 -20.50
CA ASP A 169 -3.89 14.02 -21.61
C ASP A 169 -3.21 15.39 -21.45
N THR A 170 -3.50 16.17 -20.39
CA THR A 170 -3.04 17.59 -20.32
C THR A 170 -1.79 17.86 -19.47
N ASP A 171 -1.20 16.87 -18.81
CA ASP A 171 -0.05 17.10 -17.91
C ASP A 171 1.27 16.44 -18.38
N GLN A 172 1.34 15.98 -19.65
CA GLN A 172 2.58 15.43 -20.24
C GLN A 172 3.49 16.47 -20.94
N ASP A 173 3.07 17.74 -21.06
CA ASP A 173 3.79 18.79 -21.82
C ASP A 173 4.06 20.07 -20.99
N ALA A 174 4.64 19.95 -19.80
CA ALA A 174 5.16 21.10 -19.03
C ALA A 174 6.56 20.86 -18.46
#